data_AF-A0A937RLP5-F1
#
_entry.id   AF-A0A937RLP5-F1
#
_cell.length_a   1.000
_cell.length_b   1.000
_cell.length_c   1.000
_cell.angle_alpha   90.00
_cell.angle_beta   90.00
_cell.angle_gamma   90.00
#
_symmetry.space_group_name_H-M   'P 1'
#
loop_
_entity.id
_entity.type
_entity.pdbx_description
1 polymer ?
#
loop_
_entity_poly.entity_id
_entity_poly.type
_entity_poly.pdbx_seq_one_letter_code
_entity_poly.pdbx_strand_id
1 'polypeptide(L)' 'MLAELGVDIVKVDPPSAGDYTRCVERPLVDGVSIFHRHRERGKSRLGLGPAHVGGERVRSSGRPPGTSGARRCCRRDL' A
#
# COMPACT_ATOMS: atom_id res chain seq x y z
N MET A 1 7.48 -5.16 -12.45
CA MET A 1 8.62 -5.80 -13.13
C MET A 1 8.84 -7.22 -12.64
N LEU A 2 9.41 -7.52 -11.46
CA LEU A 2 9.53 -8.93 -11.01
C LEU A 2 8.18 -9.68 -10.99
N ALA A 3 7.10 -9.04 -10.53
CA ALA A 3 5.75 -9.63 -10.58
C ALA A 3 5.22 -9.87 -12.01
N GLU A 4 5.67 -9.09 -13.00
CA GLU A 4 5.30 -9.26 -14.41
C GLU A 4 6.00 -10.49 -15.03
N LEU A 5 7.04 -11.00 -14.37
CA LEU A 5 7.77 -12.21 -14.74
C LEU A 5 7.21 -13.47 -14.03
N GLY A 6 6.02 -13.38 -13.42
CA GLY A 6 5.36 -14.49 -12.73
C GLY A 6 5.83 -14.76 -11.30
N VAL A 7 6.66 -13.89 -10.72
CA VAL A 7 7.08 -14.00 -9.31
C VAL A 7 5.96 -13.53 -8.38
N ASP A 8 5.57 -14.32 -7.40
CA ASP A 8 4.67 -13.86 -6.33
C ASP A 8 5.40 -12.87 -5.42
N ILE A 9 4.83 -11.68 -5.25
CA ILE A 9 5.42 -10.58 -4.50
C ILE A 9 4.41 -10.03 -3.49
N VAL A 10 4.71 -10.23 -2.21
CA VAL A 10 4.03 -9.56 -1.12
C VAL A 10 4.79 -8.29 -0.74
N LYS A 11 4.17 -7.13 -0.97
CA LYS A 11 4.64 -5.86 -0.41
C LYS A 11 4.19 -5.71 1.03
N VAL A 12 5.13 -5.44 1.92
CA VAL A 12 4.86 -5.05 3.30
C VAL A 12 4.73 -3.53 3.38
N ASP A 13 3.61 -3.07 3.93
CA ASP A 13 3.30 -1.65 4.12
C ASP A 13 2.85 -1.37 5.58
N PRO A 14 2.90 -0.11 6.07
CA PRO A 14 2.25 0.29 7.33
C PRO A 14 0.74 0.01 7.33
N PRO A 15 0.11 -0.27 8.48
CA PRO A 15 -1.17 -0.98 8.57
C PRO A 15 -2.40 -0.07 8.32
N SER A 16 -2.20 1.21 8.00
CA SER A 16 -3.30 2.19 7.89
C SER A 16 -3.04 3.32 6.89
N ALA A 17 -1.81 3.82 6.81
CA ALA A 17 -1.41 4.75 5.75
C ALA A 17 -1.17 4.02 4.42
N GLY A 18 -0.62 2.80 4.48
CA GLY A 18 -0.04 2.13 3.33
C GLY A 18 1.22 2.86 2.85
N ASP A 19 1.52 2.67 1.57
CA ASP A 19 2.63 3.30 0.85
C ASP A 19 2.39 4.79 0.54
N TYR A 20 3.36 5.65 0.87
CA TYR A 20 3.32 7.10 0.64
C TYR A 20 3.17 7.49 -0.84
N THR A 21 3.68 6.69 -1.77
CA THR A 21 3.59 6.96 -3.22
C THR A 21 2.15 7.04 -3.73
N ARG A 22 1.16 6.56 -2.95
CA ARG A 22 -0.27 6.75 -3.22
C ARG A 22 -0.67 8.20 -3.44
N CYS A 23 0.03 9.16 -2.83
CA CYS A 23 -0.45 10.53 -2.70
C CYS A 23 0.56 11.61 -3.12
N VAL A 24 1.86 11.30 -3.17
CA VAL A 24 2.90 12.31 -3.49
C VAL A 24 3.12 12.54 -4.99
N GLU A 25 2.85 11.55 -5.85
CA GLU A 25 3.06 11.69 -7.29
C GLU A 25 1.77 11.96 -8.05
N ARG A 26 1.70 13.14 -8.67
CA ARG A 26 0.60 13.57 -9.56
C ARG A 26 0.73 12.90 -10.94
N PRO A 27 -0.37 12.70 -11.69
CA PRO A 27 -1.74 13.10 -11.40
C PRO A 27 -2.53 12.12 -10.50
N LEU A 28 -3.51 12.68 -9.78
CA LEU A 28 -4.54 12.04 -8.95
C LEU A 28 -5.63 11.29 -9.77
N VAL A 29 -5.82 9.98 -9.64
CA VAL A 29 -7.01 9.28 -10.17
C VAL A 29 -7.71 8.51 -9.06
N ASP A 30 -9.00 8.77 -8.82
CA ASP A 30 -9.81 8.29 -7.68
C ASP A 30 -9.14 8.53 -6.31
N GLY A 31 -8.33 9.58 -6.21
CA GLY A 31 -7.52 9.90 -5.02
C GLY A 31 -6.27 9.05 -4.85
N VAL A 32 -5.83 8.29 -5.87
CA VAL A 32 -4.58 7.50 -5.86
C VAL A 32 -3.71 7.88 -7.06
N SER A 33 -2.41 8.06 -6.83
CA SER A 33 -1.40 8.31 -7.87
C SER A 33 -1.43 7.27 -9.00
N ILE A 34 -1.36 7.74 -10.25
CA ILE A 34 -1.16 6.85 -11.40
C ILE A 34 0.19 6.11 -11.28
N PHE A 35 1.25 6.76 -10.82
CA PHE A 35 2.56 6.11 -10.61
C PHE A 35 2.45 4.96 -9.63
N HIS A 36 1.76 5.17 -8.50
CA HIS A 36 1.47 4.10 -7.54
C HIS A 36 0.74 2.92 -8.21
N ARG A 37 -0.34 3.19 -8.96
CA ARG A 37 -1.08 2.15 -9.70
C ARG A 37 -0.21 1.39 -10.71
N HIS A 38 0.78 2.04 -11.31
CA HIS A 38 1.68 1.41 -12.29
C HIS A 38 2.79 0.57 -11.63
N ARG A 39 3.45 1.10 -10.59
CA ARG A 39 4.58 0.44 -9.91
C ARG A 39 4.18 -0.79 -9.09
N GLU A 40 2.89 -0.91 -8.78
CA GLU A 40 2.34 -1.85 -7.81
C GLU A 40 1.43 -2.92 -8.43
N ARG A 41 1.37 -2.98 -9.77
CA ARG A 41 0.72 -4.10 -10.50
C ARG A 41 1.40 -5.43 -10.16
N GLY A 42 0.58 -6.47 -10.08
CA GLY A 42 1.02 -7.84 -9.76
C GLY A 42 1.49 -8.06 -8.32
N LYS A 43 1.38 -7.09 -7.41
CA LYS A 43 1.83 -7.25 -6.01
C LYS A 43 0.66 -7.43 -5.05
N SER A 44 0.73 -8.49 -4.24
CA SER A 44 -0.05 -8.66 -3.02
C SER A 44 0.42 -7.68 -1.94
N ARG A 45 -0.42 -7.39 -0.94
CA ARG A 45 -0.07 -6.49 0.18
C ARG A 45 -0.34 -7.07 1.54
N LEU A 46 0.57 -6.78 2.46
CA LEU A 46 0.47 -7.11 3.88
C LEU A 46 0.69 -5.83 4.70
N GLY A 47 -0.34 -5.42 5.46
CA GLY A 47 -0.19 -4.37 6.45
C GLY A 47 0.48 -4.93 7.71
N LEU A 48 1.68 -4.47 8.04
CA LEU A 48 2.34 -4.81 9.32
C LEU A 48 2.28 -3.62 10.28
N GLY A 49 1.95 -3.91 11.54
CA GLY A 49 2.00 -2.94 12.63
C GLY A 49 3.42 -2.48 12.97
N PRO A 50 3.56 -1.47 13.85
CA PRO A 50 4.86 -1.09 14.38
C PRO A 50 5.53 -2.31 15.04
N ALA A 51 6.85 -2.42 14.90
CA ALA A 51 7.61 -3.52 15.46
C ALA A 51 7.52 -3.52 16.99
N HIS A 52 6.85 -4.52 17.55
CA HIS A 52 6.93 -4.79 18.99
C HIS A 52 8.31 -5.39 19.29
N VAL A 53 8.98 -4.90 20.34
CA VAL A 53 10.23 -5.49 20.83
C VAL A 53 9.92 -6.94 21.24
N GLY A 54 10.45 -7.92 20.48
CA GLY A 54 10.20 -9.37 20.65
C GLY A 54 9.38 -10.08 19.54
N GLY A 55 9.14 -9.45 18.39
CA GLY A 55 8.07 -9.86 17.46
C GLY A 55 8.25 -11.09 16.56
N GLU A 56 7.20 -11.95 16.58
CA GLU A 56 6.63 -12.82 15.54
C GLU A 56 5.22 -13.29 16.02
N ARG A 57 4.26 -13.78 15.22
CA ARG A 57 4.26 -14.07 13.77
C ARG A 57 3.01 -13.55 13.03
N VAL A 58 3.25 -13.11 11.80
CA VAL A 58 2.35 -12.79 10.67
C VAL A 58 1.12 -13.70 10.51
N ARG A 59 -0.07 -13.13 10.23
CA ARG A 59 -1.10 -13.72 9.31
C ARG A 59 -1.94 -12.65 8.59
N SER A 60 -2.18 -12.87 7.30
CA SER A 60 -3.05 -12.06 6.43
C SER A 60 -4.53 -12.42 6.62
N SER A 61 -5.31 -11.56 7.27
CA SER A 61 -6.78 -11.64 7.22
C SER A 61 -7.31 -10.80 6.05
N GLY A 62 -8.10 -11.44 5.19
CA GLY A 62 -8.53 -10.89 3.91
C GLY A 62 -9.55 -9.76 4.05
N ARG A 63 -9.09 -8.51 4.20
CA ARG A 63 -9.88 -7.32 3.86
C ARG A 63 -9.05 -6.43 2.95
N PRO A 64 -9.47 -6.17 1.69
CA PRO A 64 -8.74 -5.24 0.84
C PRO A 64 -8.70 -3.87 1.53
N PRO A 65 -7.55 -3.16 1.53
CA PRO A 65 -7.46 -1.85 2.16
C PRO A 65 -8.36 -0.87 1.40
N GLY A 66 -9.54 -0.61 1.96
CA GLY A 66 -10.52 0.30 1.37
C GLY A 66 -9.89 1.68 1.10
N THR A 67 -10.34 2.32 0.03
CA THR A 67 -9.83 3.59 -0.55
C THR A 67 -9.70 4.77 0.44
N SER A 68 -10.25 4.61 1.66
CA SER A 68 -10.06 5.45 2.84
C SER A 68 -8.60 5.90 3.14
N GLY A 69 -7.59 5.06 2.85
CA GLY A 69 -6.19 5.38 3.15
C GLY A 69 -5.69 6.60 2.35
N ALA A 70 -5.92 6.60 1.03
CA ALA A 70 -5.48 7.68 0.17
C ALA A 70 -6.31 8.97 0.38
N ARG A 71 -7.63 8.82 0.63
CA ARG A 71 -8.51 9.94 1.03
C ARG A 71 -8.08 10.64 2.33
N ARG A 72 -7.38 9.95 3.24
CA ARG A 72 -6.85 10.56 4.47
C ARG A 72 -5.58 11.38 4.22
N CYS A 73 -4.71 10.92 3.33
CA CYS A 73 -3.48 11.64 3.02
C CYS A 73 -3.75 12.89 2.17
N CYS A 74 -4.63 12.81 1.16
CA CYS A 74 -4.98 13.96 0.31
C CYS A 74 -5.85 15.04 1.01
N ARG A 75 -6.22 14.86 2.28
CA ARG A 75 -7.03 15.80 3.08
C ARG A 75 -6.20 16.68 4.02
N ARG A 76 -4.87 16.53 4.03
CA ARG A 76 -4.00 17.17 5.02
C ARG A 76 -3.33 18.45 4.51
N ASP A 77 -3.41 18.70 3.19
CA ASP A 77 -2.68 19.75 2.46
C ASP A 77 -3.62 20.52 1.49
N LEU A 78 -4.90 20.68 1.84
CA LEU A 78 -5.91 21.53 1.17
C LEU A 78 -6.71 22.30 2.22
#